data_AF-A0A6J1NHU3-F1
#
_entry.id   AF-A0A6J1NHU3-F1
#
_cell.length_a   1.000
_cell.length_b   1.000
_cell.length_c   1.000
_cell.angle_alpha   90.00
_cell.angle_beta   90.00
_cell.angle_gamma   90.00
#
_symmetry.space_group_name_H-M   'P 1'
#
loop_
_entity.id
_entity.type
_entity.pdbx_description
1 polymer ?
#
loop_
_entity_poly.entity_id
_entity_poly.type
_entity_poly.pdbx_seq_one_letter_code
_entity_poly.pdbx_strand_id
1 'polypeptide(L)'
;MLRYVVFALVFYKSVEAYVGIIPIEIKPAKFADQEGCYFSKFDRVLQEGVPFTPIDGSCEKYTCQKSEEIFIEGCSPRAISDNCENIPADVTKAFPDCCGKVRCTLSDGQVIEV
;
A
#
# COMPACT_ATOMS: atom_id res chain seq x y z
N MET A 1 -18.25 -0.90 -44.79
CA MET A 1 -16.98 -0.98 -44.03
C MET A 1 -17.04 0.06 -42.92
N LEU A 2 -17.48 -0.33 -41.72
CA LEU A 2 -17.54 0.57 -40.56
C LEU A 2 -16.39 0.19 -39.62
N ARG A 3 -15.33 1.00 -39.64
CA ARG A 3 -14.13 0.81 -38.81
C ARG A 3 -14.44 1.27 -37.39
N TYR A 4 -14.58 0.32 -36.46
CA TYR A 4 -14.65 0.60 -35.03
C TYR A 4 -13.28 1.09 -34.55
N VAL A 5 -13.17 2.35 -34.16
CA VAL A 5 -12.00 2.89 -33.45
C VAL A 5 -12.28 2.73 -31.96
N VAL A 6 -11.67 1.72 -31.35
CA VAL A 6 -11.72 1.51 -29.89
C VAL A 6 -10.70 2.44 -29.25
N PHE A 7 -11.18 3.53 -28.63
CA PHE A 7 -10.36 4.35 -27.74
C PHE A 7 -10.19 3.59 -26.42
N ALA A 8 -9.02 2.98 -26.21
CA ALA A 8 -8.66 2.41 -24.92
C ALA A 8 -8.29 3.55 -23.95
N LEU A 9 -9.21 3.89 -23.04
CA LEU A 9 -8.93 4.78 -21.91
C LEU A 9 -8.10 4.01 -20.88
N VAL A 10 -6.78 4.26 -20.86
CA VAL A 10 -5.88 3.76 -19.81
C VAL A 10 -6.04 4.67 -18.59
N PHE A 11 -6.76 4.22 -17.57
CA PHE A 11 -6.84 4.90 -16.29
C PHE A 11 -5.58 4.55 -15.47
N TYR A 12 -4.56 5.42 -15.54
CA TYR A 12 -3.37 5.30 -14.71
C TYR A 12 -3.67 5.81 -13.30
N LYS A 13 -3.76 4.91 -12.32
CA LYS A 13 -3.82 5.28 -10.90
C LYS A 13 -2.41 5.25 -10.33
N SER A 14 -1.78 6.41 -10.18
CA SER A 14 -0.55 6.55 -9.39
C SER A 14 -0.90 6.55 -7.91
N VAL A 15 -0.39 5.58 -7.16
CA VAL A 15 -0.36 5.64 -5.70
C VAL A 15 1.05 6.02 -5.31
N GLU A 16 1.23 7.18 -4.69
CA GLU A 16 2.49 7.51 -4.06
C GLU A 16 2.60 6.70 -2.76
N ALA A 17 3.68 5.92 -2.66
CA ALA A 17 3.98 5.10 -1.49
C ALA A 17 5.39 5.39 -0.97
N TYR A 18 5.58 5.31 0.34
CA TYR A 18 6.92 5.19 0.92
C TYR A 18 7.33 3.72 0.94
N VAL A 19 8.64 3.46 0.85
CA VAL A 19 9.20 2.11 0.99
C VAL A 19 10.25 2.13 2.08
N GLY A 20 10.19 1.13 2.97
CA GLY A 20 11.18 0.88 4.00
C GLY A 20 11.65 -0.58 3.98
N ILE A 21 12.79 -0.83 4.63
CA ILE A 21 13.33 -2.17 4.82
C ILE A 21 13.37 -2.44 6.32
N ILE A 22 12.76 -3.55 6.72
CA ILE A 22 12.82 -4.06 8.09
C ILE A 22 13.95 -5.09 8.13
N PRO A 23 14.89 -4.97 9.08
CA PRO A 23 16.03 -5.88 9.19
C PRO A 23 15.56 -7.30 9.50
N ILE A 24 16.41 -8.27 9.15
CA ILE A 24 16.16 -9.70 9.37
C ILE A 24 16.02 -9.98 10.87
N GLU A 25 14.99 -10.72 11.23
CA GLU A 25 14.73 -11.15 12.60
C GLU A 25 15.03 -12.64 12.79
N ILE A 26 15.55 -13.01 13.97
CA ILE A 26 15.80 -14.42 14.29
C ILE A 26 14.47 -15.14 14.48
N LYS A 27 14.25 -16.17 13.66
CA LYS A 27 13.05 -17.02 13.69
C LYS A 27 12.99 -17.86 14.97
N PRO A 28 11.93 -17.74 15.78
CA PRO A 28 11.74 -18.60 16.96
C PRO A 28 11.61 -20.08 16.60
N ALA A 29 11.97 -20.96 17.54
CA ALA A 29 11.93 -22.41 17.34
C ALA A 29 10.54 -22.94 16.89
N LYS A 30 9.44 -22.31 17.33
CA LYS A 30 8.07 -22.65 16.91
C LYS A 30 7.81 -22.46 15.41
N PHE A 31 8.66 -21.71 14.72
CA PHE A 31 8.59 -21.44 13.29
C PHE A 31 9.75 -22.04 12.51
N ALA A 32 10.61 -22.86 13.14
CA ALA A 32 11.83 -23.38 12.52
C ALA A 32 11.59 -24.07 11.16
N ASP A 33 10.46 -24.76 11.03
CA ASP A 33 10.10 -25.52 9.82
C ASP A 33 9.36 -24.68 8.76
N GLN A 34 9.12 -23.38 9.01
CA GLN A 34 8.42 -22.50 8.08
C GLN A 34 9.42 -21.68 7.28
N GLU A 35 9.35 -21.76 5.95
CA GLU A 35 10.15 -20.94 5.05
C GLU A 35 9.65 -19.50 4.98
N GLY A 36 10.58 -18.54 4.85
CA GLY A 36 10.30 -17.12 4.76
C GLY A 36 10.76 -16.30 5.96
N CYS A 37 10.35 -15.03 5.99
CA CYS A 37 10.81 -14.02 6.93
C CYS A 37 9.97 -14.06 8.20
N TYR A 38 10.61 -14.25 9.36
CA TYR A 38 9.89 -14.06 10.64
C TYR A 38 9.65 -12.58 10.88
N PHE A 39 8.43 -12.24 11.29
CA PHE A 39 8.05 -10.88 11.63
C PHE A 39 7.42 -10.82 13.01
N SER A 40 8.18 -10.37 14.01
CA SER A 40 7.75 -10.31 15.41
C SER A 40 6.51 -9.47 15.64
N LYS A 41 6.31 -8.38 14.86
CA LYS A 41 5.14 -7.49 14.98
C LYS A 41 3.81 -8.25 14.92
N PHE A 42 3.75 -9.30 14.10
CA PHE A 42 2.55 -10.14 13.93
C PHE A 42 2.77 -11.59 14.36
N ASP A 43 3.91 -11.86 15.01
CA ASP A 43 4.32 -13.19 15.47
C ASP A 43 4.08 -14.30 14.44
N ARG A 44 4.57 -14.09 13.20
CA ARG A 44 4.33 -15.01 12.07
C ARG A 44 5.48 -15.03 11.09
N VAL A 45 5.47 -16.02 10.20
CA VAL A 45 6.35 -16.05 9.03
C VAL A 45 5.61 -15.53 7.80
N LEU A 46 6.25 -14.61 7.07
CA LEU A 46 5.79 -14.10 5.79
C LEU A 46 6.42 -14.93 4.68
N GLN A 47 5.60 -15.44 3.77
CA GLN A 47 6.08 -16.17 2.60
C GLN A 47 6.78 -15.22 1.63
N GLU A 48 7.87 -15.68 1.03
CA GLU A 48 8.63 -14.91 0.04
C GLU A 48 7.73 -14.47 -1.12
N GLY A 49 7.79 -13.18 -1.48
CA GLY A 49 7.06 -12.61 -2.60
C GLY A 49 5.54 -12.51 -2.41
N VAL A 50 4.98 -13.02 -1.31
CA VAL A 50 3.55 -12.93 -1.00
C VAL A 50 3.30 -11.70 -0.12
N PRO A 51 2.55 -10.70 -0.61
CA PRO A 51 2.27 -9.51 0.18
C PRO A 51 1.30 -9.84 1.33
N PHE A 52 1.64 -9.37 2.52
CA PHE A 52 0.80 -9.41 3.70
C PHE A 52 0.35 -7.99 4.06
N THR A 53 -0.96 -7.82 4.23
CA THR A 53 -1.57 -6.54 4.59
C THR A 53 -2.46 -6.76 5.81
N PRO A 54 -2.10 -6.22 6.99
CA PRO A 54 -2.97 -6.24 8.16
C PRO A 54 -4.22 -5.35 7.92
N ILE A 55 -5.37 -5.78 8.43
CA ILE A 55 -6.66 -5.07 8.29
C ILE A 55 -7.06 -4.38 9.63
N ASP A 56 -6.15 -4.39 10.62
CA ASP A 56 -6.44 -4.07 12.01
C ASP A 56 -5.47 -3.05 12.63
N GLY A 57 -5.14 -1.99 11.89
CA GLY A 57 -4.56 -0.78 12.51
C GLY A 57 -3.43 -0.09 11.75
N SER A 58 -2.96 -0.64 10.63
CA SER A 58 -1.94 0.01 9.80
C SER A 58 -2.24 -0.16 8.31
N CYS A 59 -2.16 0.94 7.56
CA CYS A 59 -2.31 0.92 6.10
C CYS A 59 -0.96 0.69 5.42
N GLU A 60 -0.46 -0.53 5.56
CA GLU A 60 0.87 -0.93 5.13
C GLU A 60 0.81 -2.32 4.50
N LYS A 61 1.69 -2.59 3.55
CA LYS A 61 1.89 -3.91 2.93
C LYS A 61 3.32 -4.36 3.21
N TYR A 62 3.46 -5.61 3.62
CA TYR A 62 4.73 -6.23 3.98
C TYR A 62 5.04 -7.35 3.01
N THR A 63 6.25 -7.38 2.46
CA THR A 63 6.68 -8.43 1.52
C THR A 63 8.00 -8.98 1.97
N CYS A 64 8.05 -10.29 2.24
CA CYS A 64 9.31 -10.99 2.46
C CYS A 64 10.08 -11.09 1.14
N GLN A 65 11.32 -10.64 1.14
CA GLN A 65 12.21 -10.71 -0.02
C GLN A 65 13.10 -11.94 0.04
N LYS A 66 13.70 -12.28 -1.11
CA LYS A 66 14.72 -13.35 -1.23
C LYS A 66 15.91 -13.19 -0.30
N SER A 67 16.23 -11.95 0.10
CA SER A 67 17.29 -11.62 1.05
C SER A 67 16.87 -11.86 2.51
N GLU A 68 15.69 -12.42 2.76
CA GLU A 68 15.05 -12.59 4.08
C GLU A 68 14.71 -11.26 4.79
N GLU A 69 14.89 -10.13 4.10
CA GLU A 69 14.44 -8.81 4.55
C GLU A 69 12.94 -8.64 4.27
N ILE A 70 12.27 -7.87 5.12
CA ILE A 70 10.86 -7.52 4.90
C ILE A 70 10.81 -6.10 4.35
N PHE A 71 10.25 -5.95 3.15
CA PHE A 71 9.94 -4.63 2.60
C PHE A 71 8.59 -4.20 3.12
N ILE A 72 8.51 -2.97 3.63
CA ILE A 72 7.27 -2.32 4.03
C ILE A 72 6.95 -1.22 3.01
N GLU A 73 5.73 -1.23 2.51
CA GLU A 73 5.17 -0.18 1.67
C GLU A 73 3.98 0.44 2.40
N GLY A 74 3.94 1.77 2.49
CA GLY A 74 2.82 2.49 3.10
C GLY A 74 2.47 3.76 2.34
N CYS A 75 1.38 4.42 2.73
CA CYS A 75 0.89 5.61 2.03
C CYS A 75 1.88 6.77 2.13
N SER A 76 2.16 7.45 1.02
CA SER A 76 3.01 8.65 1.06
C SER A 76 2.39 9.77 1.89
N PRO A 77 3.21 10.54 2.62
CA PRO A 77 2.77 11.78 3.22
C PRO A 77 2.33 12.75 2.11
N ARG A 78 1.19 13.43 2.31
CA ARG A 78 0.64 14.38 1.36
C ARG A 78 0.69 15.79 1.94
N ALA A 79 1.19 16.74 1.17
CA ALA A 79 0.98 18.16 1.43
C ALA A 79 -0.35 18.58 0.80
N ILE A 80 -1.22 19.24 1.56
CA ILE A 80 -2.50 19.74 1.06
C ILE A 80 -2.47 21.27 0.96
N SER A 81 -3.03 21.80 -0.12
CA SER A 81 -3.27 23.24 -0.30
C SER A 81 -4.60 23.66 0.31
N ASP A 82 -4.81 24.97 0.50
CA ASP A 82 -5.98 25.54 1.18
C ASP A 82 -7.33 25.19 0.52
N ASN A 83 -7.32 24.86 -0.78
CA ASN A 83 -8.50 24.45 -1.54
C ASN A 83 -8.75 22.93 -1.53
N CYS A 84 -8.08 22.20 -0.65
CA CYS A 84 -8.18 20.75 -0.53
C CYS A 84 -8.52 20.31 0.90
N GLU A 85 -9.30 19.25 1.00
CA GLU A 85 -9.62 18.57 2.26
C GLU A 85 -9.02 17.16 2.28
N ASN A 86 -8.60 16.74 3.48
CA ASN A 86 -8.13 15.37 3.72
C ASN A 86 -9.33 14.44 3.89
N ILE A 87 -9.36 13.36 3.11
CA ILE A 87 -10.21 12.20 3.36
C ILE A 87 -9.39 11.20 4.20
N PRO A 88 -9.81 10.90 5.44
CA PRO A 88 -9.08 10.00 6.32
C PRO A 88 -8.85 8.61 5.71
N ALA A 89 -7.76 7.97 6.14
CA ALA A 89 -7.47 6.58 5.81
C ALA A 89 -8.56 5.64 6.35
N ASP A 90 -8.83 4.57 5.61
CA ASP A 90 -9.80 3.53 5.97
C ASP A 90 -9.06 2.23 6.25
N VAL A 91 -8.58 2.06 7.49
CA VAL A 91 -7.78 0.91 7.91
C VAL A 91 -8.53 -0.43 7.88
N THR A 92 -9.83 -0.41 7.57
CA THR A 92 -10.62 -1.64 7.34
C THR A 92 -10.38 -2.25 5.95
N LYS A 93 -9.63 -1.56 5.09
CA LYS A 93 -9.25 -2.02 3.76
C LYS A 93 -7.79 -2.44 3.72
N ALA A 94 -7.44 -3.23 2.71
CA ALA A 94 -6.06 -3.56 2.43
C ALA A 94 -5.36 -2.39 1.72
N PHE A 95 -4.06 -2.18 1.99
CA PHE A 95 -3.20 -1.34 1.16
C PHE A 95 -3.26 -1.78 -0.32
N PRO A 96 -3.36 -0.84 -1.28
CA PRO A 96 -3.33 0.62 -1.11
C PRO A 96 -4.70 1.27 -0.86
N ASP A 97 -5.80 0.51 -0.84
CA ASP A 97 -7.16 1.05 -0.74
C ASP A 97 -7.51 1.65 0.62
N CYS A 98 -6.76 1.33 1.66
CA CYS A 98 -6.86 1.98 2.97
C CYS A 98 -6.23 3.37 3.01
N CYS A 99 -5.47 3.78 1.99
CA CYS A 99 -4.77 5.06 2.02
C CYS A 99 -5.75 6.24 2.04
N GLY A 100 -5.41 7.24 2.85
CA GLY A 100 -6.10 8.52 2.83
C GLY A 100 -6.05 9.15 1.44
N LYS A 101 -7.11 9.86 1.10
CA LYS A 101 -7.24 10.59 -0.16
C LYS A 101 -7.31 12.08 0.11
N VAL A 102 -7.15 12.87 -0.94
CA VAL A 102 -7.33 14.32 -0.89
C VAL A 102 -8.44 14.67 -1.86
N ARG A 103 -9.40 15.47 -1.40
CA ARG A 103 -10.41 16.05 -2.27
C ARG A 103 -10.11 17.53 -2.45
N CYS A 104 -9.91 17.96 -3.70
CA CYS A 104 -9.59 19.35 -4.02
C CYS A 104 -10.70 19.98 -4.87
N THR A 105 -11.01 21.24 -4.61
CA THR A 105 -11.84 22.06 -5.50
C THR A 105 -10.95 22.95 -6.36
N LEU A 106 -11.02 22.76 -7.67
CA LEU A 106 -10.29 23.55 -8.66
C LEU A 106 -10.95 24.91 -8.86
N SER A 107 -10.22 25.84 -9.49
CA SER A 107 -10.69 27.21 -9.73
C SER A 107 -11.91 27.31 -10.66
N ASP A 108 -12.15 26.30 -11.48
CA ASP A 108 -13.34 26.16 -12.33
C ASP A 108 -14.52 25.46 -11.62
N GLY A 109 -14.37 25.17 -10.32
CA GLY A 109 -15.37 24.49 -9.50
C GLY A 109 -15.36 22.96 -9.61
N GLN A 110 -14.47 22.37 -10.40
CA GLN A 110 -14.35 20.91 -10.48
C GLN A 110 -13.79 20.33 -9.18
N VAL A 111 -14.31 19.15 -8.79
CA VAL A 111 -13.84 18.42 -7.62
C VAL A 111 -13.05 17.21 -8.07
N ILE A 112 -11.80 17.08 -7.61
CA ILE A 112 -10.94 15.93 -7.88
C ILE A 112 -10.61 15.19 -6.59
N GLU A 113 -10.50 13.87 -6.66
CA GLU A 113 -10.03 13.02 -5.57
C GLU A 113 -8.74 12.30 -5.97
N VAL A 114 -7.71 12.38 -5.13
CA VAL A 114 -6.35 11.87 -5.37
C VAL A 114 -5.84 11.04 -4.20
#